data_AF-A0A355TUD2-F1
#
_entry.id   AF-A0A355TUD2-F1
#
_cell.length_a   1.000
_cell.length_b   1.000
_cell.length_c   1.000
_cell.angle_alpha   90.00
_cell.angle_beta   90.00
_cell.angle_gamma   90.00
#
_symmetry.space_group_name_H-M   'P 1'
#
loop_
_entity.id
_entity.type
_entity.pdbx_description
1 polymer ?
#
loop_
_entity_poly.entity_id
_entity_poly.type
_entity_poly.pdbx_seq_one_letter_code
_entity_poly.pdbx_strand_id
1 'polypeptide(L)'
;MEPDAKLEAIVERIEALEEEKAGIAQDIKDVYAEAKIEGFDVKVLRRIISLRKLEPQEREEQESLLTLYMQALGMYSNAHNKPEETK
;
A
#
# COMPACT_ATOMS: atom_id res chain seq x y z
N MET A 1 -24.46 -5.62 38.09
CA MET A 1 -24.36 -6.02 36.67
C MET A 1 -23.73 -7.39 36.67
N GLU A 2 -24.50 -8.40 36.27
CA GLU A 2 -24.01 -9.77 36.14
C GLU A 2 -22.88 -9.83 35.08
N PRO A 3 -21.86 -10.70 35.25
CA PRO A 3 -20.74 -10.83 34.32
C PRO A 3 -21.17 -11.06 32.87
N ASP A 4 -22.23 -11.82 32.67
CA ASP A 4 -22.72 -12.22 31.35
C ASP A 4 -23.27 -11.04 30.56
N ALA A 5 -24.00 -10.12 31.21
CA ALA A 5 -24.51 -8.91 30.57
C ALA A 5 -23.40 -7.94 30.11
N LYS A 6 -22.25 -7.93 30.79
CA LYS A 6 -21.08 -7.14 30.36
C LYS A 6 -20.40 -7.78 29.15
N LEU A 7 -20.31 -9.11 29.13
CA LEU A 7 -19.74 -9.85 28.00
C LEU A 7 -20.59 -9.67 26.75
N GLU A 8 -21.92 -9.82 26.86
CA GLU A 8 -22.87 -9.60 25.77
C GLU A 8 -22.71 -8.19 25.16
N ALA A 9 -22.67 -7.15 26.00
CA ALA A 9 -22.50 -5.77 25.53
C ALA A 9 -21.13 -5.52 24.86
N ILE A 10 -20.07 -6.24 25.25
CA ILE A 10 -18.76 -6.15 24.59
C ILE A 10 -18.82 -6.84 23.22
N VAL A 11 -19.42 -8.03 23.14
CA VAL A 11 -19.56 -8.79 21.89
C VAL A 11 -20.38 -8.02 20.88
N GLU A 12 -21.56 -7.53 21.26
CA GLU A 12 -22.44 -6.76 20.36
C GLU A 12 -21.73 -5.54 19.77
N ARG A 13 -20.95 -4.81 20.59
CA ARG A 13 -20.16 -3.67 20.13
C ARG A 13 -19.06 -4.08 19.15
N ILE A 14 -18.40 -5.22 19.36
CA ILE A 14 -17.36 -5.73 18.44
C ILE A 14 -18.00 -6.15 17.12
N GLU A 15 -19.13 -6.85 17.15
CA GLU A 15 -19.84 -7.30 15.95
C GLU A 15 -20.29 -6.11 15.09
N ALA A 16 -20.85 -5.06 15.71
CA ALA A 16 -21.20 -3.83 15.00
C ALA A 16 -19.97 -3.15 14.35
N LEU A 17 -18.83 -3.12 15.04
CA LEU A 17 -17.59 -2.56 14.49
C LEU A 17 -17.00 -3.41 13.36
N GLU A 18 -17.12 -4.74 13.42
CA GLU A 18 -16.69 -5.62 12.33
C GLU A 18 -17.60 -5.48 11.10
N GLU A 19 -18.91 -5.28 11.28
CA GLU A 19 -19.83 -4.97 10.18
C GLU A 19 -19.48 -3.63 9.52
N GLU A 20 -19.27 -2.57 10.30
CA GLU A 20 -18.86 -1.26 9.78
C GLU A 20 -17.53 -1.36 9.00
N LYS A 21 -16.54 -2.05 9.55
CA LYS A 21 -15.25 -2.31 8.90
C LYS A 21 -15.41 -3.09 7.60
N ALA A 22 -16.33 -4.06 7.54
CA ALA A 22 -16.63 -4.79 6.31
C ALA A 22 -17.25 -3.89 5.23
N GLY A 23 -18.16 -2.99 5.62
CA GLY A 23 -18.72 -1.97 4.73
C GLY A 23 -17.64 -1.05 4.16
N ILE A 24 -16.80 -0.46 5.02
CA ILE A 24 -15.68 0.40 4.60
C ILE A 24 -14.71 -0.36 3.67
N ALA A 25 -14.43 -1.62 3.97
CA ALA A 25 -13.56 -2.44 3.13
C ALA A 25 -14.18 -2.70 1.75
N GLN A 26 -15.50 -2.79 1.64
CA GLN A 26 -16.20 -2.93 0.38
C GLN A 26 -16.17 -1.62 -0.42
N ASP A 27 -16.47 -0.49 0.22
CA ASP A 27 -16.38 0.83 -0.43
C ASP A 27 -14.99 1.10 -1.00
N ILE A 28 -13.93 0.76 -0.26
CA ILE A 28 -12.54 0.88 -0.73
C ILE A 28 -12.30 0.00 -1.97
N LYS A 29 -12.85 -1.21 -2.02
CA LYS A 29 -12.71 -2.09 -3.21
C LYS A 29 -13.43 -1.48 -4.42
N ASP A 30 -14.60 -0.92 -4.22
CA ASP A 30 -15.40 -0.33 -5.28
C ASP A 30 -14.69 0.90 -5.88
N VAL A 31 -14.09 1.75 -5.04
CA VAL A 31 -13.22 2.87 -5.50
C VAL A 31 -12.03 2.36 -6.32
N TYR A 32 -11.37 1.27 -5.90
CA TYR A 32 -10.29 0.68 -6.71
C TYR A 32 -10.81 0.08 -8.03
N ALA A 33 -12.05 -0.44 -8.06
CA ALA A 33 -12.67 -0.97 -9.26
C ALA A 33 -13.01 0.16 -10.25
N GLU A 34 -13.55 1.28 -9.75
CA GLU A 34 -13.79 2.50 -10.53
C GLU A 34 -12.48 3.03 -11.13
N ALA A 35 -11.44 3.17 -10.32
CA ALA A 35 -10.13 3.62 -10.80
C ALA A 35 -9.58 2.70 -11.90
N LYS A 36 -9.83 1.39 -11.82
CA LYS A 36 -9.44 0.44 -12.87
C LYS A 36 -10.22 0.68 -14.17
N ILE A 37 -11.52 0.95 -14.09
CA ILE A 37 -12.37 1.27 -15.25
C ILE A 37 -11.92 2.58 -15.91
N GLU A 38 -11.51 3.56 -15.11
CA GLU A 38 -10.92 4.83 -15.58
C GLU A 38 -9.52 4.67 -16.19
N GLY A 39 -8.89 3.50 -16.03
CA GLY A 39 -7.61 3.17 -16.65
C GLY A 39 -6.38 3.31 -15.75
N PHE A 40 -6.57 3.49 -14.43
CA PHE A 40 -5.46 3.52 -13.47
C PHE A 40 -4.96 2.13 -13.10
N ASP A 41 -3.66 2.00 -12.85
CA ASP A 41 -3.07 0.77 -12.29
C ASP A 41 -3.33 0.69 -10.77
N VAL A 42 -4.21 -0.23 -10.39
CA VAL A 42 -4.60 -0.47 -8.99
C VAL A 42 -3.44 -0.89 -8.10
N LYS A 43 -2.43 -1.62 -8.61
CA LYS A 43 -1.26 -2.02 -7.81
C LYS A 43 -0.41 -0.81 -7.47
N VAL A 44 -0.22 0.09 -8.43
CA VAL A 44 0.50 1.36 -8.22
C VAL A 44 -0.26 2.24 -7.23
N LEU A 45 -1.58 2.38 -7.38
CA LEU A 45 -2.40 3.15 -6.41
C LEU A 45 -2.30 2.60 -4.98
N ARG A 46 -2.37 1.28 -4.80
CA ARG A 46 -2.17 0.65 -3.47
C ARG A 46 -0.80 0.98 -2.89
N ARG A 47 0.26 0.95 -3.72
CA ARG A 47 1.61 1.35 -3.30
C ARG A 47 1.66 2.81 -2.88
N ILE A 48 1.02 3.71 -3.63
CA ILE A 48 0.93 5.14 -3.29
C ILE A 48 0.21 5.33 -1.95
N ILE A 49 -0.93 4.69 -1.73
CA ILE A 49 -1.67 4.79 -0.45
C ILE A 49 -0.82 4.27 0.72
N SER A 50 -0.10 3.15 0.55
CA SER A 50 0.84 2.66 1.56
C SER A 50 1.96 3.66 1.85
N LEU A 51 2.58 4.25 0.83
CA LEU A 51 3.63 5.26 1.00
C LEU A 51 3.12 6.52 1.70
N ARG A 52 1.87 6.93 1.44
CA ARG A 52 1.24 8.10 2.06
C ARG A 52 0.94 7.92 3.55
N LYS A 53 1.00 6.69 4.07
CA LYS A 53 0.85 6.41 5.51
C LYS A 53 2.16 6.56 6.29
N LEU A 54 3.30 6.63 5.60
CA LEU A 54 4.59 6.84 6.22
C LEU A 54 4.83 8.34 6.45
N GLU A 55 5.61 8.66 7.47
CA GLU A 55 6.08 10.02 7.68
C GLU A 55 6.96 10.47 6.50
N PRO A 56 6.96 11.77 6.14
CA PRO A 56 7.72 12.27 4.98
C PRO A 56 9.20 11.88 5.00
N GLN A 57 9.84 11.96 6.16
CA GLN A 57 11.24 11.62 6.33
C GLN A 57 11.50 10.12 6.16
N GLU A 58 10.67 9.25 6.74
CA GLU A 58 10.80 7.80 6.59
C GLU A 58 10.68 7.39 5.11
N ARG A 59 9.75 8.00 4.38
CA ARG A 59 9.61 7.77 2.94
C ARG A 59 10.86 8.20 2.16
N GLU A 60 11.42 9.37 2.46
CA GLU A 60 12.63 9.88 1.78
C GLU A 60 13.86 8.97 2.05
N GLU A 61 14.02 8.52 3.29
CA GLU A 61 15.06 7.56 3.67
C GLU A 61 14.90 6.23 2.93
N GLN A 62 13.68 5.68 2.88
CA GLN A 62 13.39 4.44 2.14
C GLN A 62 13.61 4.60 0.63
N GLU A 63 13.21 5.72 0.02
CA GLU A 63 13.42 5.99 -1.41
C GLU A 63 14.91 6.12 -1.76
N SER A 64 15.69 6.76 -0.87
CA SER A 64 17.14 6.88 -1.01
C SER A 64 17.82 5.51 -0.96
N LEU A 65 17.46 4.65 0.01
CA LEU A 65 17.99 3.30 0.12
C LEU A 65 17.58 2.41 -1.06
N LEU A 66 16.32 2.48 -1.48
CA LEU A 66 15.83 1.74 -2.65
C LEU A 66 16.62 2.11 -3.89
N THR A 67 16.86 3.40 -4.11
CA THR A 67 17.65 3.91 -5.23
C THR A 67 19.07 3.35 -5.19
N LEU A 68 19.74 3.42 -4.02
CA LEU A 68 21.08 2.87 -3.84
C LEU A 68 21.13 1.37 -4.18
N TYR A 69 20.18 0.59 -3.70
CA TYR A 69 20.13 -0.86 -3.93
C TYR A 69 19.83 -1.20 -5.39
N MET A 70 18.89 -0.50 -6.02
CA MET A 70 18.60 -0.68 -7.44
C MET A 70 19.79 -0.30 -8.33
N GLN A 71 20.58 0.72 -7.96
CA GLN A 71 21.83 1.06 -8.66
C GLN A 71 22.87 -0.05 -8.52
N ALA A 72 23.08 -0.55 -7.30
CA ALA A 72 24.00 -1.66 -7.05
C ALA A 72 23.62 -2.94 -7.82
N LEU A 73 22.31 -3.16 -8.04
CA LEU A 73 21.79 -4.28 -8.83
C LEU A 73 21.74 -4.01 -10.35
N GLY A 74 22.19 -2.85 -10.83
CA GLY A 74 22.17 -2.49 -12.25
C GLY A 74 20.76 -2.32 -12.83
N MET A 75 19.75 -2.09 -11.98
CA MET A 75 18.35 -1.92 -12.38
C MET A 75 18.05 -0.51 -12.90
N TYR A 76 18.95 0.46 -12.69
CA TYR A 76 18.92 1.72 -13.43
C TYR A 76 19.64 1.51 -14.76
N SER A 77 18.85 1.55 -15.84
CA SER A 77 19.34 1.46 -17.21
C SER A 77 20.42 2.52 -17.45
N ASN A 78 21.68 2.11 -17.52
CA ASN A 78 22.69 2.87 -18.24
C ASN A 78 22.27 2.91 -19.71
N ALA A 79 21.73 4.04 -20.16
CA ALA A 79 21.52 4.32 -21.58
C ALA A 79 22.85 4.45 -22.38
N HIS A 80 23.99 4.02 -21.83
CA HIS A 80 25.32 4.14 -22.43
C HIS A 80 26.24 2.93 -22.15
N ASN A 81 25.77 1.71 -22.42
CA ASN A 81 26.71 0.63 -22.77
C ASN A 81 26.72 0.50 -24.29
N LYS A 82 27.51 1.35 -24.97
CA LYS A 82 28.01 0.98 -26.29
C LYS A 82 28.96 -0.20 -26.08
N PRO A 83 28.83 -1.31 -26.81
CA PRO A 83 29.85 -2.34 -26.77
C PRO A 83 31.14 -1.70 -27.26
N GLU A 84 32.19 -1.67 -26.42
CA GLU A 84 33.52 -1.34 -26.89
C GLU A 84 33.90 -2.36 -27.96
N GLU A 85 34.06 -1.90 -29.19
CA GLU A 85 34.58 -2.69 -30.29
C GLU A 85 35.97 -3.18 -29.90
N THR A 86 36.09 -4.49 -29.74
CA THR A 86 37.38 -5.20 -29.71
C THR A 86 38.17 -4.84 -30.97
N LYS A 87 39.31 -4.17 -30.79
CA LYS A 87 40.44 -4.24 -31.71
C LYS A 87 41.53 -5.11 -31.12
#